data_AF-A0A2M8GG95-F1
#
_entry.id   AF-A0A2M8GG95-F1
#
_cell.length_a   1.000
_cell.length_b   1.000
_cell.length_c   1.000
_cell.angle_alpha   90.00
_cell.angle_beta   90.00
_cell.angle_gamma   90.00
#
_symmetry.space_group_name_H-M   'P 1'
#
loop_
_entity.id
_entity.type
_entity.pdbx_description
1 polymer ?
#
loop_
_entity_poly.entity_id
_entity_poly.type
_entity_poly.pdbx_seq_one_letter_code
_entity_poly.pdbx_strand_id
1 'polypeptide(L)'
;RVFRLADKKDKVTREDFIEMGQENGLSEDQTKAILQILEEKNAYLDSPWLVKIFDLLKKYGVSEYVEYDPGIVRGLEYYTRTVFEGWDVKGEFRAIWGGGRYDNLVADVGGKQKIPGVGFAMGDMVIAEVLKANNKYPTLLINKTQVLVTVFSPELYDKSLKIANVLREENINAETFLDPTAKIDKQLKYADKKGIPYVIIIGPVEAEQTLVVLKNLRTREQITILQADLVKKIKQTS
;
A
#
# COMPACT_ATOMS: atom_id res chain seq x y z
N ARG A 1 21.34 -2.36 -29.36
CA ARG A 1 20.93 -3.55 -30.15
C ARG A 1 21.06 -4.80 -29.29
N VAL A 2 22.26 -5.11 -28.76
CA VAL A 2 22.52 -6.25 -27.85
C VAL A 2 21.65 -6.24 -26.58
N PHE A 3 21.47 -5.10 -25.89
CA PHE A 3 20.61 -5.04 -24.70
C PHE A 3 19.13 -5.38 -24.96
N ARG A 4 18.62 -5.09 -26.16
CA ARG A 4 17.24 -5.48 -26.53
C ARG A 4 17.11 -6.98 -26.81
N LEU A 5 18.21 -7.62 -27.22
CA LEU A 5 18.29 -9.07 -27.38
C LEU A 5 18.31 -9.72 -25.99
N ALA A 6 19.13 -9.21 -25.06
CA ALA A 6 19.20 -9.70 -23.68
C ALA A 6 17.84 -9.66 -22.95
N ASP A 7 17.02 -8.61 -23.12
CA ASP A 7 15.66 -8.51 -22.54
C ASP A 7 14.65 -9.59 -23.00
N LYS A 8 15.00 -10.31 -24.06
CA LYS A 8 14.16 -11.37 -24.62
C LYS A 8 14.58 -12.76 -24.20
N LYS A 9 15.72 -12.92 -23.52
CA LYS A 9 16.28 -14.22 -23.13
C LYS A 9 15.23 -15.12 -22.48
N ASP A 10 14.51 -14.62 -21.48
CA ASP A 10 13.57 -15.45 -20.70
C ASP A 10 12.21 -15.66 -21.40
N LYS A 11 12.06 -15.15 -22.63
CA LYS A 11 10.82 -15.21 -23.41
C LYS A 11 10.93 -16.08 -24.66
N VAL A 12 12.14 -16.52 -25.01
CA VAL A 12 12.41 -17.24 -26.26
C VAL A 12 13.29 -18.46 -26.00
N THR A 13 13.29 -19.42 -26.93
CA THR A 13 14.18 -20.58 -26.80
C THR A 13 15.63 -20.19 -27.12
N ARG A 14 16.58 -21.05 -26.76
CA ARG A 14 18.01 -20.83 -27.06
C ARG A 14 18.27 -20.74 -28.58
N GLU A 15 17.54 -21.52 -29.37
CA GLU A 15 17.64 -21.53 -30.83
C GLU A 15 17.12 -20.21 -31.41
N ASP A 16 15.92 -19.79 -30.99
CA ASP A 16 15.34 -18.51 -31.40
C ASP A 16 16.24 -17.33 -31.00
N PHE A 17 16.85 -17.37 -29.80
CA PHE A 17 17.76 -16.32 -29.36
C PHE A 17 18.99 -16.18 -30.27
N ILE A 18 19.52 -17.29 -30.76
CA ILE A 18 20.68 -17.31 -31.67
C ILE A 18 20.28 -16.73 -33.02
N GLU A 19 19.14 -17.14 -33.58
CA GLU A 19 18.61 -16.61 -34.85
C GLU A 19 18.38 -15.09 -34.75
N MET A 20 17.75 -14.63 -33.66
CA MET A 20 17.54 -13.20 -33.41
C MET A 20 18.87 -12.43 -33.28
N GLY A 21 19.92 -13.04 -32.72
CA GLY A 21 21.25 -12.44 -32.68
C GLY A 21 21.83 -12.22 -34.08
N GLN A 22 21.68 -13.21 -34.96
CA GLN A 22 22.13 -13.16 -36.35
C GLN A 22 21.37 -12.11 -37.16
N GLU A 23 20.04 -12.01 -37.00
CA GLU A 23 19.23 -10.93 -37.61
C GLU A 23 19.68 -9.54 -37.17
N ASN A 24 20.23 -9.42 -35.95
CA ASN A 24 20.80 -8.17 -35.44
C ASN A 24 22.25 -7.91 -35.87
N GLY A 25 22.81 -8.76 -36.74
CA GLY A 25 24.15 -8.64 -37.29
C GLY A 25 25.27 -9.19 -36.40
N LEU A 26 24.94 -10.05 -35.43
CA LEU A 26 25.93 -10.76 -34.61
C LEU A 26 26.28 -12.11 -35.23
N SER A 27 27.53 -12.55 -35.08
CA SER A 27 27.89 -13.93 -35.39
C SER A 27 27.24 -14.91 -34.40
N GLU A 28 27.15 -16.18 -34.80
CA GLU A 28 26.68 -17.25 -33.92
C GLU A 28 27.53 -17.36 -32.65
N ASP A 29 28.86 -17.27 -32.78
CA ASP A 29 29.79 -17.31 -31.66
C ASP A 29 29.61 -16.14 -30.68
N GLN A 30 29.42 -14.93 -31.21
CA GLN A 30 29.11 -13.76 -30.38
C GLN A 30 27.79 -13.93 -29.63
N THR A 31 26.78 -14.53 -30.27
CA THR A 31 25.46 -14.71 -29.65
C THR A 31 25.49 -15.80 -28.58
N LYS A 32 26.23 -16.89 -28.81
CA LYS A 32 26.51 -17.91 -27.80
C LYS A 32 27.30 -17.34 -26.61
N ALA A 33 28.28 -16.47 -26.85
CA ALA A 33 29.03 -15.81 -25.79
C ALA A 33 28.13 -14.88 -24.95
N ILE A 34 27.22 -14.13 -25.59
CA ILE A 34 26.23 -13.31 -24.87
C ILE A 34 25.33 -14.18 -24.00
N LEU A 35 24.82 -15.30 -24.55
CA LEU A 35 24.01 -16.24 -23.77
C LEU A 35 24.76 -16.76 -22.55
N GLN A 36 26.03 -17.14 -22.72
CA GLN A 36 26.86 -17.61 -21.61
C GLN A 36 27.03 -16.53 -20.52
N ILE A 37 27.26 -15.27 -20.90
CA ILE A 37 27.35 -14.15 -19.94
C ILE A 37 26.02 -13.99 -19.19
N LEU A 38 24.90 -14.08 -19.90
CA LEU A 38 23.58 -13.96 -19.28
C LEU A 38 23.20 -15.18 -18.42
N GLU A 39 23.89 -16.31 -18.55
CA GLU A 39 23.69 -17.52 -17.73
C GLU A 39 24.61 -17.55 -16.50
N GLU A 40 25.64 -16.70 -16.46
CA GLU A 40 26.63 -16.68 -15.38
C GLU A 40 26.11 -15.98 -14.12
N LYS A 41 25.79 -16.78 -13.10
CA LYS A 41 25.24 -16.30 -11.82
C LYS A 41 26.27 -15.65 -10.90
N ASN A 42 27.56 -15.88 -11.14
CA ASN A 42 28.65 -15.41 -10.28
C ASN A 42 29.48 -14.28 -10.89
N ALA A 43 29.11 -13.75 -12.06
CA ALA A 43 29.85 -12.66 -12.71
C ALA A 43 29.95 -11.39 -11.85
N TYR A 44 29.08 -11.23 -10.84
CA TYR A 44 29.19 -10.15 -9.87
C TYR A 44 30.48 -10.19 -9.03
N LEU A 45 31.13 -11.35 -8.89
CA LEU A 45 32.38 -11.51 -8.15
C LEU A 45 33.56 -10.77 -8.81
N ASP A 46 33.49 -10.56 -10.12
CA ASP A 46 34.51 -9.82 -10.87
C ASP A 46 34.39 -8.29 -10.66
N SER A 47 33.33 -7.83 -10.00
CA SER A 47 33.09 -6.42 -9.70
C SER A 47 33.28 -6.12 -8.21
N PRO A 48 34.36 -5.42 -7.82
CA PRO A 48 34.57 -5.01 -6.43
C PRO A 48 33.40 -4.20 -5.86
N TRP A 49 32.67 -3.49 -6.73
CA TRP A 49 31.48 -2.75 -6.38
C TRP A 49 30.30 -3.68 -6.00
N LEU A 50 30.01 -4.69 -6.82
CA LEU A 50 28.91 -5.62 -6.54
C LEU A 50 29.25 -6.54 -5.37
N VAL A 51 30.49 -7.02 -5.25
CA VAL A 51 30.96 -7.78 -4.08
C VAL A 51 30.67 -6.99 -2.79
N LYS A 52 31.04 -5.70 -2.76
CA LYS A 52 30.74 -4.83 -1.61
C LYS A 52 29.24 -4.69 -1.33
N ILE A 53 28.40 -4.65 -2.37
CA ILE A 53 26.94 -4.61 -2.20
C ILE A 53 26.43 -5.91 -1.58
N PHE A 54 26.83 -7.07 -2.10
CA PHE A 54 26.42 -8.38 -1.56
C PHE A 54 26.91 -8.57 -0.11
N ASP A 55 28.12 -8.11 0.23
CA ASP A 55 28.61 -8.08 1.61
C ASP A 55 27.75 -7.21 2.52
N LEU A 56 27.30 -6.05 2.04
CA LEU A 56 26.39 -5.18 2.78
C LEU A 56 25.02 -5.83 2.96
N LEU A 57 24.46 -6.43 1.91
CA LEU A 57 23.16 -7.12 1.97
C LEU A 57 23.19 -8.27 2.99
N LYS A 58 24.29 -9.00 3.07
CA LYS A 58 24.51 -10.02 4.11
C LYS A 58 24.53 -9.41 5.51
N LYS A 59 25.21 -8.28 5.70
CA LYS A 59 25.23 -7.55 6.99
C LYS A 59 23.88 -6.97 7.38
N TYR A 60 23.06 -6.59 6.41
CA TYR A 60 21.68 -6.16 6.63
C TYR A 60 20.71 -7.32 6.87
N GLY A 61 21.15 -8.58 6.71
CA GLY A 61 20.31 -9.76 6.93
C GLY A 61 19.25 -9.97 5.85
N VAL A 62 19.46 -9.44 4.64
CA VAL A 62 18.49 -9.52 3.53
C VAL A 62 19.02 -10.29 2.32
N SER A 63 20.20 -10.93 2.44
CA SER A 63 20.86 -11.62 1.34
C SER A 63 20.05 -12.79 0.76
N GLU A 64 19.15 -13.40 1.54
CA GLU A 64 18.28 -14.48 1.06
C GLU A 64 17.22 -14.00 0.06
N TYR A 65 16.96 -12.69 0.00
CA TYR A 65 15.98 -12.07 -0.90
C TYR A 65 16.61 -11.43 -2.14
N VAL A 66 17.92 -11.59 -2.34
CA VAL A 66 18.65 -10.94 -3.44
C VAL A 66 19.47 -11.95 -4.21
N GLU A 67 19.27 -11.99 -5.52
CA GLU A 67 20.11 -12.72 -6.46
C GLU A 67 20.73 -11.77 -7.48
N TYR A 68 21.87 -12.18 -8.04
CA TYR A 68 22.47 -11.51 -9.18
C TYR A 68 21.82 -12.01 -10.46
N ASP A 69 21.32 -11.09 -11.27
CA ASP A 69 20.75 -11.37 -12.58
C ASP A 69 21.39 -10.46 -13.65
N PRO A 70 22.22 -11.02 -14.56
CA PRO A 70 22.81 -10.28 -15.67
C PRO A 70 21.79 -9.90 -16.77
N GLY A 71 20.58 -10.48 -16.73
CA GLY A 71 19.46 -10.19 -17.62
C GLY A 71 18.75 -8.86 -17.35
N ILE A 72 18.98 -8.22 -16.20
CA ILE A 72 18.39 -6.93 -15.87
C ILE A 72 19.07 -5.82 -16.68
N VAL A 73 18.53 -5.57 -17.87
CA VAL A 73 19.03 -4.58 -18.85
C VAL A 73 18.04 -3.45 -19.14
N ARG A 74 16.85 -3.48 -18.51
CA ARG A 74 15.81 -2.45 -18.69
C ARG A 74 16.17 -1.15 -17.98
N GLY A 75 15.91 -0.02 -18.64
CA GLY A 75 16.08 1.31 -18.05
C GLY A 75 17.52 1.83 -17.96
N LEU A 76 18.49 1.14 -18.55
CA LEU A 76 19.92 1.49 -18.50
C LEU A 76 20.31 2.83 -19.13
N GLU A 77 19.40 3.53 -19.83
CA GLU A 77 19.76 4.77 -20.54
C GLU A 77 20.21 5.90 -19.59
N TYR A 78 19.68 5.94 -18.36
CA TYR A 78 20.09 6.92 -17.35
C TYR A 78 20.77 6.31 -16.12
N TYR A 79 20.73 4.99 -15.95
CA TYR A 79 21.49 4.32 -14.90
C TYR A 79 22.97 4.23 -15.27
N THR A 80 23.81 4.43 -14.26
CA THR A 80 25.26 4.53 -14.41
C THR A 80 26.02 3.36 -13.79
N ARG A 81 25.37 2.58 -12.92
CA ARG A 81 25.93 1.41 -12.21
C ARG A 81 24.81 0.41 -11.87
N THR A 82 24.77 -0.08 -10.63
CA THR A 82 23.82 -1.08 -10.13
C THR A 82 22.39 -0.68 -10.44
N VAL A 83 21.67 -1.63 -11.02
CA VAL A 83 20.23 -1.66 -11.19
C VAL A 83 19.68 -2.83 -10.38
N PHE A 84 18.44 -2.73 -9.97
CA PHE A 84 17.76 -3.78 -9.20
C PHE A 84 16.26 -3.72 -9.46
N GLU A 85 15.64 -4.89 -9.42
CA GLU A 85 14.19 -5.06 -9.56
C GLU A 85 13.70 -5.99 -8.45
N GLY A 86 12.49 -5.73 -7.95
CA GLY A 86 11.83 -6.57 -6.97
C GLY A 86 10.71 -7.35 -7.63
N TRP A 87 10.80 -8.68 -7.57
CA TRP A 87 9.85 -9.60 -8.17
C TRP A 87 9.05 -10.33 -7.09
N ASP A 88 7.90 -10.86 -7.44
CA ASP A 88 7.23 -11.82 -6.57
C ASP A 88 7.98 -13.16 -6.64
N VAL A 89 7.90 -13.94 -5.56
CA VAL A 89 8.63 -15.23 -5.45
C VAL A 89 8.20 -16.24 -6.53
N LYS A 90 6.97 -16.13 -7.05
CA LYS A 90 6.46 -17.06 -8.06
C LYS A 90 6.74 -16.61 -9.50
N GLY A 91 7.22 -15.38 -9.71
CA GLY A 91 7.37 -14.77 -11.03
C GLY A 91 6.04 -14.61 -11.79
N GLU A 92 4.91 -14.54 -11.08
CA GLU A 92 3.59 -14.37 -11.69
C GLU A 92 3.38 -12.94 -12.21
N PHE A 93 4.06 -11.97 -11.61
CA PHE A 93 3.93 -10.56 -11.93
C PHE A 93 5.19 -10.04 -12.64
N ARG A 94 5.02 -8.96 -13.39
CA ARG A 94 6.15 -8.09 -13.75
C ARG A 94 6.80 -7.55 -12.46
N ALA A 95 8.04 -7.07 -12.56
CA ALA A 95 8.72 -6.36 -11.48
C ALA A 95 7.78 -5.39 -10.73
N ILE A 96 7.62 -5.62 -9.43
CA ILE A 96 6.76 -4.89 -8.48
C ILE A 96 7.33 -3.49 -8.26
N TRP A 97 8.65 -3.41 -8.14
CA TRP A 97 9.41 -2.18 -8.02
C TRP A 97 10.74 -2.33 -8.75
N GLY A 98 11.37 -1.20 -9.07
CA GLY A 98 12.65 -1.18 -9.74
C GLY A 98 13.40 0.11 -9.45
N GLY A 99 14.71 0.05 -9.56
CA GLY A 99 15.57 1.17 -9.22
C GLY A 99 17.01 0.96 -9.63
N GLY A 100 17.85 1.91 -9.25
CA GLY A 100 19.26 1.86 -9.55
C GLY A 100 19.98 3.15 -9.26
N ARG A 101 21.28 3.15 -9.59
CA ARG A 101 22.17 4.29 -9.39
C ARG A 101 22.31 5.12 -10.67
N TYR A 102 22.04 6.41 -10.60
CA TYR A 102 22.00 7.35 -11.72
C TYR A 102 22.87 8.59 -11.43
N ASP A 103 24.18 8.47 -11.64
CA ASP A 103 25.11 9.53 -11.24
C ASP A 103 25.07 10.76 -12.17
N ASN A 104 24.57 10.62 -13.39
CA ASN A 104 24.58 11.69 -14.41
C ASN A 104 23.27 12.48 -14.50
N LEU A 105 22.16 11.94 -13.99
CA LEU A 105 20.81 12.43 -14.26
C LEU A 105 20.63 13.93 -13.98
N VAL A 106 21.18 14.43 -12.88
CA VAL A 106 21.06 15.84 -12.50
C VAL A 106 21.76 16.76 -13.52
N ALA A 107 22.91 16.35 -14.06
CA ALA A 107 23.60 17.12 -15.08
C ALA A 107 22.86 17.05 -16.42
N ASP A 108 22.33 15.87 -16.78
CA ASP A 108 21.60 15.64 -18.03
C ASP A 108 20.32 16.50 -18.14
N VAL A 109 19.74 16.89 -17.00
CA VAL A 109 18.54 17.76 -16.93
C VAL A 109 18.84 19.23 -16.61
N GLY A 110 20.09 19.68 -16.78
CA GLY A 110 20.47 21.10 -16.69
C GLY A 110 21.05 21.54 -15.34
N GLY A 111 21.37 20.59 -14.45
CA GLY A 111 22.11 20.86 -13.22
C GLY A 111 23.56 21.26 -13.49
N LYS A 112 24.07 22.23 -12.74
CA LYS A 112 25.46 22.73 -12.89
C LYS A 112 26.53 21.76 -12.41
N GLN A 113 26.14 20.74 -11.64
CA GLN A 113 27.04 19.77 -11.04
C GLN A 113 26.48 18.37 -11.20
N LYS A 114 27.38 17.39 -11.34
CA LYS A 114 27.06 15.98 -11.28
C LYS A 114 26.74 15.59 -9.83
N ILE A 115 25.50 15.18 -9.57
CA ILE A 115 25.05 14.74 -8.24
C ILE A 115 24.71 13.25 -8.31
N PRO A 116 25.50 12.37 -7.66
CA PRO A 116 25.20 10.95 -7.53
C PRO A 116 23.84 10.67 -6.89
N GLY A 117 23.02 9.83 -7.52
CA GLY A 117 21.71 9.43 -7.02
C GLY A 117 21.52 7.93 -7.03
N VAL A 118 20.79 7.41 -6.05
CA VAL A 118 20.28 6.04 -6.04
C VAL A 118 18.86 6.07 -5.47
N GLY A 119 17.96 5.32 -6.10
CA GLY A 119 16.57 5.27 -5.67
C GLY A 119 15.80 4.19 -6.40
N PHE A 120 14.54 4.04 -6.02
CA PHE A 120 13.62 3.10 -6.63
C PHE A 120 12.23 3.68 -6.68
N ALA A 121 11.41 3.15 -7.58
CA ALA A 121 10.00 3.46 -7.69
C ALA A 121 9.19 2.16 -7.59
N MET A 122 7.99 2.28 -7.04
CA MET A 122 7.07 1.17 -6.85
C MET A 122 5.68 1.60 -7.31
N GLY A 123 5.05 0.79 -8.17
CA GLY A 123 3.72 1.08 -8.70
C GLY A 123 2.63 0.59 -7.76
N ASP A 124 1.77 1.50 -7.30
CA ASP A 124 0.62 1.20 -6.43
C ASP A 124 -0.33 0.14 -7.03
N MET A 125 -0.57 0.20 -8.34
CA MET A 125 -1.41 -0.76 -9.05
C MET A 125 -0.85 -2.19 -9.00
N VAL A 126 0.47 -2.37 -9.12
CA VAL A 126 1.08 -3.71 -9.08
C VAL A 126 1.03 -4.28 -7.67
N ILE A 127 1.31 -3.46 -6.65
CA ILE A 127 1.16 -3.87 -5.24
C ILE A 127 -0.28 -4.30 -4.95
N ALA A 128 -1.27 -3.54 -5.43
CA ALA A 128 -2.67 -3.86 -5.23
C ALA A 128 -3.03 -5.24 -5.79
N GLU A 129 -2.56 -5.57 -6.99
CA GLU A 129 -2.78 -6.89 -7.60
C GLU A 129 -2.05 -8.01 -6.84
N VAL A 130 -0.79 -7.78 -6.41
CA VAL A 130 -0.04 -8.74 -5.57
C VAL A 130 -0.77 -9.00 -4.25
N LEU A 131 -1.28 -7.95 -3.59
CA LEU A 131 -2.05 -8.08 -2.35
C LEU A 131 -3.37 -8.83 -2.55
N LYS A 132 -4.09 -8.59 -3.65
CA LYS A 132 -5.32 -9.31 -3.99
C LYS A 132 -5.04 -10.79 -4.24
N ALA A 133 -4.05 -11.10 -5.05
CA ALA A 133 -3.67 -12.48 -5.36
C ALA A 133 -3.27 -13.29 -4.12
N ASN A 134 -2.71 -12.62 -3.10
CA ASN A 134 -2.32 -13.23 -1.83
C ASN A 134 -3.41 -13.15 -0.74
N ASN A 135 -4.62 -12.67 -1.04
CA ASN A 135 -5.69 -12.44 -0.06
C ASN A 135 -5.25 -11.55 1.13
N LYS A 136 -4.37 -10.56 0.85
CA LYS A 136 -3.84 -9.58 1.82
C LYS A 136 -4.29 -8.14 1.53
N TYR A 137 -5.21 -7.95 0.58
CA TYR A 137 -5.74 -6.62 0.30
C TYR A 137 -6.52 -6.10 1.51
N PRO A 138 -6.14 -4.94 2.09
CA PRO A 138 -6.76 -4.47 3.32
C PRO A 138 -8.22 -4.08 3.06
N THR A 139 -9.12 -4.51 3.94
CA THR A 139 -10.45 -3.93 4.03
C THR A 139 -10.34 -2.58 4.70
N LEU A 140 -10.25 -1.51 3.91
CA LEU A 140 -10.29 -0.16 4.43
C LEU A 140 -11.72 0.14 4.89
N LEU A 141 -11.89 0.46 6.18
CA LEU A 141 -13.16 1.02 6.64
C LEU A 141 -13.33 2.38 5.97
N ILE A 142 -14.28 2.45 5.03
CA ILE A 142 -14.60 3.66 4.26
C ILE A 142 -15.02 4.80 5.20
N ASN A 143 -15.53 4.46 6.38
CA ASN A 143 -15.93 5.42 7.40
C ASN A 143 -15.10 5.27 8.68
N LYS A 144 -14.42 6.35 9.08
CA LYS A 144 -13.74 6.43 10.38
C LYS A 144 -14.71 6.73 11.54
N THR A 145 -15.96 7.08 11.26
CA THR A 145 -16.98 7.34 12.28
C THR A 145 -17.22 6.09 13.12
N GLN A 146 -16.95 6.24 14.42
CA GLN A 146 -17.17 5.19 15.42
C GLN A 146 -18.59 5.27 15.99
N VAL A 147 -19.19 6.46 16.04
CA VAL A 147 -20.46 6.68 16.74
C VAL A 147 -21.38 7.61 15.95
N LEU A 148 -22.63 7.20 15.76
CA LEU A 148 -23.72 8.09 15.31
C LEU A 148 -24.52 8.56 16.53
N VAL A 149 -24.62 9.87 16.73
CA VAL A 149 -25.57 10.47 17.67
C VAL A 149 -26.87 10.76 16.93
N THR A 150 -27.94 10.07 17.33
CA THR A 150 -29.28 10.23 16.72
C THR A 150 -30.00 11.43 17.30
N VAL A 151 -30.98 11.92 16.54
CA VAL A 151 -31.88 12.99 16.95
C VAL A 151 -33.27 12.39 17.12
N PHE A 152 -33.74 12.28 18.36
CA PHE A 152 -35.04 11.68 18.65
C PHE A 152 -36.20 12.61 18.34
N SER A 153 -36.03 13.91 18.63
CA SER A 153 -36.98 14.97 18.31
C SER A 153 -36.23 16.28 18.05
N PRO A 154 -36.84 17.26 17.36
CA PRO A 154 -36.23 18.56 17.12
C PRO A 154 -35.79 19.28 18.41
N GLU A 155 -36.53 19.10 19.50
CA GLU A 155 -36.21 19.70 20.82
C GLU A 155 -34.93 19.12 21.44
N LEU A 156 -34.57 17.88 21.09
CA LEU A 156 -33.39 17.18 21.60
C LEU A 156 -32.17 17.31 20.67
N TYR A 157 -32.31 18.07 19.57
CA TYR A 157 -31.24 18.29 18.60
C TYR A 157 -29.99 18.91 19.25
N ASP A 158 -30.17 19.96 20.03
CA ASP A 158 -29.06 20.66 20.70
C ASP A 158 -28.33 19.75 21.71
N LYS A 159 -29.07 18.89 22.42
CA LYS A 159 -28.47 17.90 23.33
C LYS A 159 -27.63 16.89 22.54
N SER A 160 -28.14 16.43 21.40
CA SER A 160 -27.44 15.49 20.51
C SER A 160 -26.14 16.08 19.96
N LEU A 161 -26.16 17.37 19.58
CA LEU A 161 -24.96 18.10 19.15
C LEU A 161 -23.93 18.24 20.27
N LYS A 162 -24.36 18.57 21.49
CA LYS A 162 -23.46 18.67 22.65
C LYS A 162 -22.74 17.36 22.93
N ILE A 163 -23.45 16.23 22.90
CA ILE A 163 -22.82 14.91 23.09
C ILE A 163 -21.82 14.59 21.98
N ALA A 164 -22.18 14.86 20.72
CA ALA A 164 -21.26 14.66 19.61
C ALA A 164 -19.98 15.50 19.75
N ASN A 165 -20.09 16.73 20.28
CA ASN A 165 -18.92 17.58 20.54
C ASN A 165 -18.04 17.02 21.66
N VAL A 166 -18.62 16.58 22.78
CA VAL A 166 -17.87 15.92 23.87
C VAL A 166 -17.10 14.70 23.37
N LEU A 167 -17.72 13.88 22.51
CA LEU A 167 -17.04 12.74 21.89
C LEU A 167 -15.87 13.17 21.00
N ARG A 168 -16.05 14.22 20.19
CA ARG A 168 -14.99 14.75 19.32
C ARG A 168 -13.83 15.35 20.11
N GLU A 169 -14.10 16.09 21.18
CA GLU A 169 -13.08 16.63 22.10
C GLU A 169 -12.21 15.51 22.69
N GLU A 170 -12.79 14.33 22.88
CA GLU A 170 -12.12 13.14 23.40
C GLU A 170 -11.48 12.25 22.31
N ASN A 171 -11.33 12.76 21.08
CA ASN A 171 -10.80 12.07 19.89
C ASN A 171 -11.63 10.85 19.43
N ILE A 172 -12.93 10.82 19.72
CA ILE A 172 -13.85 9.81 19.20
C ILE A 172 -14.52 10.38 17.94
N ASN A 173 -14.43 9.67 16.82
CA ASN A 173 -15.04 10.09 15.57
C ASN A 173 -16.57 9.92 15.66
N ALA A 174 -17.26 11.01 16.00
CA ALA A 174 -18.71 11.04 16.14
C ALA A 174 -19.40 11.92 15.07
N GLU A 175 -20.46 11.40 14.46
CA GLU A 175 -21.33 12.14 13.56
C GLU A 175 -22.73 12.30 14.17
N THR A 176 -23.41 13.40 13.84
CA THR A 176 -24.79 13.64 14.27
C THR A 176 -25.70 13.53 13.05
N PHE A 177 -26.86 12.93 13.20
CA PHE A 177 -27.84 12.90 12.11
C PHE A 177 -28.39 14.31 11.83
N LEU A 178 -28.41 14.72 10.54
CA LEU A 178 -28.67 16.11 10.15
C LEU A 178 -30.15 16.51 10.09
N ASP A 179 -31.04 15.55 9.82
CA ASP A 179 -32.48 15.82 9.68
C ASP A 179 -33.19 15.50 11.01
N PRO A 180 -33.59 16.52 11.80
CA PRO A 180 -34.17 16.33 13.12
C PRO A 180 -35.60 15.77 13.10
N THR A 181 -36.23 15.70 11.92
CA THR A 181 -37.60 15.19 11.72
C THR A 181 -37.62 13.71 11.31
N ALA A 182 -36.46 13.15 10.95
CA ALA A 182 -36.34 11.77 10.53
C ALA A 182 -36.59 10.79 11.68
N LYS A 183 -37.43 9.78 11.43
CA LYS A 183 -37.63 8.65 12.36
C LYS A 183 -36.31 7.95 12.69
N ILE A 184 -36.15 7.51 13.94
CA ILE A 184 -34.97 6.78 14.43
C ILE A 184 -34.62 5.58 13.54
N ASP A 185 -35.60 4.84 13.02
CA ASP A 185 -35.36 3.71 12.12
C ASP A 185 -34.57 4.09 10.86
N LYS A 186 -34.80 5.29 10.32
CA LYS A 186 -34.05 5.81 9.15
C LYS A 186 -32.60 6.13 9.54
N GLN A 187 -32.39 6.64 10.75
CA GLN A 187 -31.07 6.97 11.29
C GLN A 187 -30.27 5.69 11.60
N LEU A 188 -30.92 4.65 12.14
CA LEU A 188 -30.30 3.34 12.36
C LEU A 188 -29.88 2.66 11.05
N LYS A 189 -30.75 2.68 10.03
CA LYS A 189 -30.41 2.20 8.68
C LYS A 189 -29.25 2.97 8.05
N TYR A 190 -29.15 4.26 8.33
CA TYR A 190 -28.04 5.10 7.87
C TYR A 190 -26.71 4.70 8.53
N ALA A 191 -26.70 4.49 9.85
CA ALA A 191 -25.52 3.99 10.57
C ALA A 191 -25.07 2.61 10.06
N ASP A 192 -26.03 1.69 9.88
CA ASP A 192 -25.77 0.33 9.37
C ASP A 192 -25.19 0.37 7.94
N LYS A 193 -25.80 1.14 7.03
CA LYS A 193 -25.28 1.32 5.66
C LYS A 193 -23.88 1.91 5.61
N LYS A 194 -23.54 2.79 6.56
CA LYS A 194 -22.20 3.39 6.69
C LYS A 194 -21.21 2.53 7.46
N GLY A 195 -21.62 1.40 8.02
CA GLY A 195 -20.77 0.53 8.84
C GLY A 195 -20.35 1.14 10.19
N ILE A 196 -21.15 2.07 10.73
CA ILE A 196 -20.87 2.71 12.03
C ILE A 196 -21.18 1.71 13.14
N PRO A 197 -20.24 1.39 14.04
CA PRO A 197 -20.44 0.33 15.03
C PRO A 197 -21.41 0.71 16.16
N TYR A 198 -21.44 1.99 16.57
CA TYR A 198 -22.25 2.45 17.71
C TYR A 198 -23.24 3.54 17.34
N VAL A 199 -24.39 3.49 18.00
CA VAL A 199 -25.43 4.52 17.91
C VAL A 199 -25.81 4.98 19.30
N ILE A 200 -25.90 6.29 19.50
CA ILE A 200 -26.41 6.91 20.73
C ILE A 200 -27.81 7.43 20.48
N ILE A 201 -28.74 7.07 21.36
CA ILE A 201 -30.13 7.50 21.34
C ILE A 201 -30.44 8.24 22.65
N ILE A 202 -31.05 9.42 22.52
CA ILE A 202 -31.45 10.27 23.62
C ILE A 202 -32.95 10.52 23.47
N GLY A 203 -33.77 9.78 24.22
CA GLY A 203 -35.20 10.04 24.32
C GLY A 203 -35.51 11.13 25.37
N PRO A 204 -36.79 11.54 25.51
CA PRO A 204 -37.19 12.55 26.48
C PRO A 204 -36.85 12.17 27.93
N VAL A 205 -37.09 10.91 28.30
CA VAL A 205 -36.82 10.38 29.65
C VAL A 205 -35.32 10.39 29.95
N GLU A 206 -34.51 9.92 29.00
CA GLU A 206 -33.06 9.91 29.14
C GLU A 206 -32.49 11.33 29.20
N ALA A 207 -33.09 12.26 28.44
CA ALA A 207 -32.70 13.66 28.42
C ALA A 207 -32.97 14.39 29.74
N GLU A 208 -34.00 13.99 30.49
CA GLU A 208 -34.30 14.51 31.85
C GLU A 208 -33.37 13.91 32.90
N GLN A 209 -33.03 12.63 32.77
CA GLN A 209 -32.23 11.89 33.74
C GLN A 209 -30.71 11.91 33.48
N THR A 210 -30.24 12.69 32.49
CA THR A 210 -28.83 12.74 32.06
C THR A 210 -28.26 11.36 31.63
N LEU A 211 -29.14 10.51 31.13
CA LEU A 211 -28.82 9.19 30.60
C LEU A 211 -28.71 9.22 29.07
N VAL A 212 -28.11 8.18 28.52
CA VAL A 212 -28.09 7.89 27.08
C VAL A 212 -28.21 6.40 26.83
N VAL A 213 -28.86 6.03 25.74
CA VAL A 213 -28.88 4.65 25.26
C VAL A 213 -27.75 4.49 24.25
N LEU A 214 -26.76 3.65 24.57
CA LEU A 214 -25.71 3.23 23.67
C LEU A 214 -26.09 1.88 23.06
N LYS A 215 -26.27 1.84 21.74
CA LYS A 215 -26.61 0.65 20.98
C LYS A 215 -25.41 0.21 20.12
N ASN A 216 -25.04 -1.06 20.23
CA ASN A 216 -24.03 -1.68 19.38
C ASN A 216 -24.73 -2.31 18.17
N LEU A 217 -24.41 -1.86 16.95
CA LEU A 217 -25.06 -2.39 15.74
C LEU A 217 -24.56 -3.79 15.35
N ARG A 218 -23.38 -4.20 15.84
CA ARG A 218 -22.83 -5.53 15.61
C ARG A 218 -23.48 -6.58 16.50
N THR A 219 -23.55 -6.33 17.82
CA THR A 219 -24.15 -7.29 18.78
C THR A 219 -25.65 -7.12 18.94
N ARG A 220 -26.21 -5.99 18.47
CA ARG A 220 -27.60 -5.55 18.69
C ARG A 220 -27.97 -5.30 20.14
N GLU A 221 -27.01 -5.32 21.05
CA GLU A 221 -27.21 -4.99 22.46
C GLU A 221 -27.38 -3.49 22.64
N GLN A 222 -28.20 -3.12 23.62
CA GLN A 222 -28.42 -1.75 24.04
C GLN A 222 -28.21 -1.65 25.54
N ILE A 223 -27.49 -0.62 25.97
CA ILE A 223 -27.27 -0.32 27.38
C ILE A 223 -27.62 1.13 27.64
N THR A 224 -28.25 1.39 28.79
CA THR A 224 -28.50 2.75 29.26
C THR A 224 -27.42 3.11 30.26
N ILE A 225 -26.68 4.19 29.99
CA ILE A 225 -25.56 4.65 30.81
C ILE A 225 -25.64 6.15 31.05
N LEU A 226 -24.94 6.63 32.07
CA LEU A 226 -24.77 8.06 32.32
C LEU A 226 -23.93 8.70 31.21
N GLN A 227 -24.27 9.95 30.86
CA GLN A 227 -23.50 10.72 29.87
C GLN A 227 -22.01 10.82 30.22
N ALA A 228 -21.67 10.91 31.51
CA ALA A 228 -20.30 10.99 32.00
C ALA A 228 -19.47 9.72 31.73
N ASP A 229 -20.12 8.55 31.64
CA ASP A 229 -19.44 7.26 31.43
C ASP A 229 -19.34 6.85 29.96
N LEU A 230 -20.02 7.59 29.07
CA LEU A 230 -20.09 7.31 27.65
C LEU A 230 -18.71 7.22 26.98
N VAL A 231 -17.84 8.20 27.24
CA VAL A 231 -16.48 8.28 26.68
C VAL A 231 -15.65 7.07 27.11
N LYS A 232 -15.70 6.73 28.41
CA LYS A 232 -14.96 5.57 28.95
C LYS A 232 -15.43 4.27 28.29
N LYS A 233 -16.74 4.09 28.14
CA LYS A 233 -17.30 2.87 27.58
C LYS A 233 -16.93 2.68 26.10
N ILE A 234 -16.96 3.76 25.31
CA ILE A 234 -16.59 3.70 23.88
C ILE A 234 -15.09 3.42 23.73
N LYS A 235 -14.23 4.06 24.55
CA LYS A 235 -12.76 3.82 24.53
C LYS A 235 -12.37 2.41 24.97
N GLN A 236 -13.11 1.79 25.90
CA GLN A 236 -12.87 0.40 26.33
C GLN A 236 -13.24 -0.65 25.27
N THR A 237 -14.09 -0.27 24.30
CA THR A 237 -14.66 -1.19 23.31
C THR A 237 -14.18 -0.88 21.87
N SER A 238 -13.22 0.06 21.74
CA SER A 238 -12.51 0.38 20.50
C SER A 238 -11.16 -0.30 20.49
#